data_AF-A0A0S8B4I4-F1
#
_entry.id   AF-A0A0S8B4I4-F1
#
_cell.length_a   1.000
_cell.length_b   1.000
_cell.length_c   1.000
_cell.angle_alpha   90.00
_cell.angle_beta   90.00
_cell.angle_gamma   90.00
#
_symmetry.space_group_name_H-M   'P 1'
#
loop_
_entity.id
_entity.type
_entity.pdbx_description
1 polymer ?
#
loop_
_entity_poly.entity_id
_entity_poly.type
_entity_poly.pdbx_seq_one_letter_code
_entity_poly.pdbx_strand_id
1 'polypeptide(L)'
;GWAIARARRSGGAKQGGFPGAQVTLREMREGCARKLVGLCGVEPVPVRSGAAIVDADGVERGSVTSGTVSPSLGRPVMLARLDTALAADRALFAVVRGKRHPVARAPLPFVPKRYRR
;
A
#
# COMPACT_ATOMS: atom_id res chain seq x y z
N GLY A 1 8.55 -10.96 0.54
CA GLY A 1 7.72 -11.87 -0.29
C GLY A 1 6.77 -12.64 0.60
N TRP A 2 5.83 -13.38 0.01
CA TRP A 2 4.89 -14.23 0.76
C TRP A 2 5.63 -15.29 1.58
N ALA A 3 5.14 -15.55 2.81
CA ALA A 3 5.63 -16.62 3.68
C ALA A 3 5.12 -18.01 3.22
N ILE A 4 5.28 -18.31 1.93
CA ILE A 4 4.90 -19.58 1.31
C ILE A 4 6.18 -20.36 0.99
N ALA A 5 6.28 -21.57 1.52
CA ALA A 5 7.41 -22.47 1.29
C ALA A 5 7.60 -22.75 -0.22
N ARG A 6 8.85 -22.84 -0.69
CA ARG A 6 9.18 -23.01 -2.11
C ARG A 6 8.45 -24.20 -2.74
N ALA A 7 8.39 -25.34 -2.04
CA ALA A 7 7.70 -26.54 -2.52
C ALA A 7 6.19 -26.37 -2.74
N ARG A 8 5.55 -25.37 -2.12
CA ARG A 8 4.11 -25.08 -2.24
C ARG A 8 3.77 -23.97 -3.22
N ARG A 9 4.77 -23.31 -3.81
CA ARG A 9 4.58 -22.32 -4.88
C ARG A 9 4.23 -23.02 -6.19
N SER A 10 3.78 -22.26 -7.18
CA SER A 10 3.52 -22.75 -8.55
C SER A 10 4.76 -23.49 -9.09
N GLY A 11 4.57 -24.71 -9.61
CA GLY A 11 5.65 -25.57 -10.10
C GLY A 11 6.44 -26.32 -9.02
N GLY A 12 6.06 -26.22 -7.74
CA GLY A 12 6.70 -26.96 -6.65
C GLY A 12 6.11 -28.36 -6.44
N ALA A 13 6.90 -29.27 -5.86
CA ALA A 13 6.52 -30.67 -5.62
C ALA A 13 5.27 -30.88 -4.74
N LYS A 14 4.84 -29.85 -4.00
CA LYS A 14 3.64 -29.85 -3.15
C LYS A 14 2.80 -28.59 -3.43
N GLN A 15 2.69 -28.19 -4.70
CA GLN A 15 2.01 -26.96 -5.11
C GLN A 15 0.65 -26.80 -4.41
N GLY A 16 0.42 -25.62 -3.81
CA GLY A 16 -0.79 -25.34 -3.05
C GLY A 16 -0.89 -26.14 -1.74
N GLY A 17 -2.09 -26.68 -1.47
CA GLY A 17 -2.39 -27.39 -0.22
C GLY A 17 -2.40 -26.51 1.02
N PHE A 18 -2.79 -25.23 0.87
CA PHE A 18 -3.04 -24.28 1.95
C PHE A 18 -4.33 -23.48 1.65
N PRO A 19 -5.03 -22.94 2.66
CA PRO A 19 -6.25 -22.15 2.44
C PRO A 19 -6.00 -20.98 1.49
N GLY A 20 -6.87 -20.81 0.48
CA GLY A 20 -6.75 -19.75 -0.53
C GLY A 20 -5.66 -19.96 -1.59
N ALA A 21 -5.04 -21.16 -1.67
CA ALA A 21 -3.92 -21.42 -2.59
C ALA A 21 -4.18 -21.05 -4.04
N GLN A 22 -5.37 -21.35 -4.57
CA GLN A 22 -5.70 -21.02 -5.96
C GLN A 22 -5.62 -19.51 -6.24
N VAL A 23 -6.25 -18.69 -5.38
CA VAL A 23 -6.26 -17.23 -5.53
C VAL A 23 -4.86 -16.65 -5.34
N THR A 24 -4.16 -17.04 -4.27
CA THR A 24 -2.84 -16.52 -3.96
C THR A 24 -1.82 -16.86 -5.05
N LEU A 25 -1.80 -18.10 -5.55
CA LEU A 25 -0.86 -18.51 -6.60
C LEU A 25 -1.18 -17.86 -7.96
N ARG A 26 -2.46 -17.58 -8.24
CA ARG A 26 -2.87 -16.77 -9.40
C ARG A 26 -2.34 -15.34 -9.28
N GLU A 27 -2.64 -14.65 -8.18
CA GLU A 27 -2.20 -13.27 -7.97
C GLU A 27 -0.66 -13.13 -7.90
N MET A 28 0.04 -14.17 -7.46
CA MET A 28 1.51 -14.20 -7.51
C MET A 28 2.06 -14.25 -8.94
N ARG A 29 1.34 -14.85 -9.90
CA ARG A 29 1.75 -14.89 -11.32
C ARG A 29 1.25 -13.69 -12.10
N GLU A 30 -0.02 -13.36 -11.94
CA GLU A 30 -0.74 -12.41 -12.78
C GLU A 30 -0.75 -10.99 -12.18
N GLY A 31 -0.38 -10.86 -10.91
CA GLY A 31 -0.54 -9.63 -10.14
C GLY A 31 -1.91 -9.56 -9.46
N CYS A 32 -2.08 -8.53 -8.62
CA CYS A 32 -3.33 -8.22 -7.94
C CYS A 32 -3.91 -6.90 -8.46
N ALA A 33 -5.21 -6.70 -8.34
CA ALA A 33 -5.86 -5.46 -8.78
C ALA A 33 -5.49 -4.26 -7.89
N ARG A 34 -5.22 -4.50 -6.60
CA ARG A 34 -4.85 -3.46 -5.62
C ARG A 34 -3.70 -3.89 -4.74
N LYS A 35 -2.77 -2.97 -4.47
CA LYS A 35 -1.59 -3.22 -3.64
C LYS A 35 -1.52 -2.25 -2.47
N LEU A 36 -1.07 -2.74 -1.32
CA LEU A 36 -0.76 -1.90 -0.17
C LEU A 36 0.55 -1.13 -0.43
N VAL A 37 0.51 0.18 -0.29
CA VAL A 37 1.66 1.08 -0.47
C VAL A 37 1.80 2.01 0.74
N GLY A 38 3.01 2.52 0.95
CA GLY A 38 3.24 3.64 1.86
C GLY A 38 3.07 4.97 1.13
N LEU A 39 2.42 5.93 1.76
CA LEU A 39 2.35 7.32 1.33
C LEU A 39 2.78 8.25 2.48
N CYS A 40 3.33 9.41 2.14
CA CYS A 40 3.63 10.50 3.07
C CYS A 40 2.90 11.77 2.65
N GLY A 41 2.39 12.52 3.61
CA GLY A 41 1.85 13.87 3.38
C GLY A 41 2.95 14.93 3.38
N VAL A 42 2.73 16.00 2.62
CA VAL A 42 3.59 17.19 2.62
C VAL A 42 3.20 18.17 3.73
N GLU A 43 1.89 18.31 3.96
CA GLU A 43 1.31 19.18 4.98
C GLU A 43 1.09 18.42 6.30
N PRO A 44 1.06 19.08 7.47
CA PRO A 44 0.80 18.45 8.77
C PRO A 44 -0.69 18.12 8.99
N VAL A 45 -1.36 17.58 7.98
CA VAL A 45 -2.78 17.19 8.06
C VAL A 45 -2.89 15.71 8.45
N PRO A 46 -3.52 15.37 9.57
CA PRO A 46 -3.73 13.98 9.96
C PRO A 46 -4.71 13.28 9.01
N VAL A 47 -4.20 12.37 8.19
CA VAL A 47 -5.03 11.49 7.35
C VAL A 47 -5.30 10.19 8.11
N ARG A 48 -6.58 9.81 8.23
CA ARG A 48 -7.03 8.63 8.98
C ARG A 48 -7.51 7.51 8.06
N SER A 49 -7.70 6.33 8.63
CA SER A 49 -8.30 5.19 7.93
C SER A 49 -9.65 5.58 7.32
N GLY A 50 -9.93 5.08 6.12
CA GLY A 50 -11.14 5.38 5.35
C GLY A 50 -11.03 6.61 4.44
N ALA A 51 -9.97 7.43 4.55
CA ALA A 51 -9.78 8.56 3.64
C ALA A 51 -9.57 8.08 2.20
N ALA A 52 -10.30 8.66 1.24
CA ALA A 52 -10.13 8.37 -0.17
C ALA A 52 -8.78 8.91 -0.68
N ILE A 53 -8.14 8.16 -1.56
CA ILE A 53 -7.01 8.62 -2.35
C ILE A 53 -7.50 8.87 -3.77
N VAL A 54 -7.37 10.10 -4.23
CA VAL A 54 -7.73 10.51 -5.59
C VAL A 54 -6.50 10.92 -6.38
N ASP A 55 -6.57 10.84 -7.70
CA ASP A 55 -5.55 11.40 -8.58
C ASP A 55 -5.81 12.88 -8.93
N ALA A 56 -5.00 13.45 -9.83
CA ALA A 56 -5.13 14.82 -10.29
C ALA A 56 -6.50 15.14 -10.92
N ASP A 57 -7.10 14.17 -11.60
CA ASP A 57 -8.42 14.32 -12.24
C ASP A 57 -9.56 14.16 -11.23
N GLY A 58 -9.24 13.82 -9.98
CA GLY A 58 -10.21 13.58 -8.91
C GLY A 58 -10.81 12.17 -8.93
N VAL A 59 -10.27 11.26 -9.75
CA VAL A 59 -10.72 9.87 -9.80
C VAL A 59 -10.20 9.15 -8.56
N GLU A 60 -11.08 8.47 -7.84
CA GLU A 60 -10.68 7.63 -6.71
C GLU A 60 -9.82 6.46 -7.20
N ARG A 61 -8.61 6.33 -6.65
CA ARG A 61 -7.63 5.28 -6.99
C ARG A 61 -7.38 4.31 -5.84
N GLY A 62 -8.09 4.49 -4.73
CA GLY A 62 -7.93 3.68 -3.54
C GLY A 62 -8.27 4.42 -2.25
N SER A 63 -7.88 3.83 -1.13
CA SER A 63 -8.18 4.38 0.19
C SER A 63 -7.10 4.08 1.22
N VAL A 64 -7.01 4.96 2.21
CA VAL A 64 -6.12 4.82 3.37
C VAL A 64 -6.65 3.74 4.29
N THR A 65 -5.81 2.76 4.64
CA THR A 65 -6.13 1.71 5.61
C THR A 65 -5.67 2.06 7.01
N SER A 66 -4.59 2.84 7.13
CA SER A 66 -4.02 3.28 8.41
C SER A 66 -3.23 4.57 8.19
N GLY A 67 -3.36 5.54 9.10
CA GLY A 67 -2.68 6.81 8.93
C GLY A 67 -2.53 7.59 10.23
N THR A 68 -1.37 8.26 10.36
CA THR A 68 -1.03 9.08 11.52
C THR A 68 0.03 10.11 11.17
N VAL A 69 0.30 11.04 12.09
CA VAL A 69 1.51 11.88 12.04
C VAL A 69 2.64 11.12 12.73
N SER A 70 3.74 10.87 12.02
CA SER A 70 4.88 10.14 12.58
C SER A 70 5.71 11.08 13.48
N PRO A 71 5.87 10.78 14.78
CA PRO A 71 6.74 11.59 15.64
C PRO A 71 8.20 11.55 15.20
N SER A 72 8.66 10.41 14.67
CA SER A 72 10.05 10.23 14.22
C SER A 72 10.37 10.98 12.92
N LEU A 73 9.37 11.20 12.06
CA LEU A 73 9.57 11.86 10.76
C LEU A 73 9.01 13.28 10.72
N GLY A 74 8.26 13.71 11.73
CA GLY A 74 7.62 15.02 11.80
C GLY A 74 6.56 15.29 10.71
N ARG A 75 6.09 14.24 10.01
CA ARG A 75 5.14 14.37 8.88
C ARG A 75 4.10 13.25 8.86
N PRO A 76 2.95 13.44 8.18
CA PRO A 76 1.98 12.37 8.03
C PRO A 76 2.53 11.19 7.25
N VAL A 77 2.22 9.99 7.73
CA VAL A 77 2.50 8.72 7.06
C VAL A 77 1.22 7.89 7.03
N MET A 78 1.03 7.14 5.95
CA MET A 78 -0.17 6.33 5.78
C MET A 78 0.08 5.10 4.92
N LEU A 79 -0.61 4.02 5.25
CA LEU A 79 -0.75 2.86 4.38
C LEU A 79 -2.05 2.99 3.60
N ALA A 80 -2.01 2.72 2.31
CA ALA A 80 -3.16 2.79 1.43
C ALA A 80 -3.20 1.61 0.45
N ARG A 81 -4.40 1.16 0.09
CA ARG A 81 -4.59 0.19 -1.01
C ARG A 81 -4.86 0.99 -2.28
N LEU A 82 -3.94 0.96 -3.24
CA LEU A 82 -4.10 1.63 -4.54
C LEU A 82 -4.24 0.62 -5.67
N ASP A 83 -4.90 1.02 -6.75
CA ASP A 83 -4.94 0.25 -7.99
C ASP A 83 -3.53 0.00 -8.53
N THR A 84 -3.26 -1.22 -9.00
CA THR A 84 -1.94 -1.58 -9.55
C THR A 84 -1.69 -1.02 -10.94
N ALA A 85 -2.76 -0.72 -11.70
CA ALA A 85 -2.68 -0.04 -12.99
C ALA A 85 -2.30 1.45 -12.86
N LEU A 86 -2.28 2.00 -11.65
CA LEU A 86 -1.91 3.40 -11.41
C LEU A 86 -0.39 3.57 -11.57
N ALA A 87 0.01 4.44 -12.51
CA ALA A 87 1.41 4.80 -12.72
C ALA A 87 2.09 5.32 -11.44
N ALA A 88 3.40 5.10 -11.33
CA ALA A 88 4.16 5.39 -10.11
C ALA A 88 4.34 6.89 -9.86
N ASP A 89 4.46 7.67 -10.93
CA ASP A 89 4.65 9.12 -10.99
C ASP A 89 3.34 9.92 -10.94
N ARG A 90 2.19 9.25 -11.06
CA ARG A 90 0.88 9.90 -10.99
C ARG A 90 0.72 10.62 -9.65
N ALA A 91 0.35 11.90 -9.72
CA ALA A 91 0.06 12.72 -8.56
C ALA A 91 -1.16 12.18 -7.79
N LEU A 92 -1.06 12.16 -6.46
CA LEU A 92 -2.08 11.63 -5.57
C LEU A 92 -2.42 12.61 -4.45
N PHE A 93 -3.67 12.56 -4.02
CA PHE A 93 -4.21 13.41 -2.98
C PHE A 93 -5.05 12.58 -2.01
N ALA A 94 -4.86 12.80 -0.71
CA ALA A 94 -5.77 12.30 0.30
C ALA A 94 -6.92 13.28 0.50
N VAL A 95 -8.16 12.78 0.49
CA VAL A 95 -9.35 13.60 0.74
C VAL A 95 -9.65 13.61 2.24
N VAL A 96 -9.50 14.77 2.89
CA VAL A 96 -9.77 14.97 4.31
C VAL A 96 -10.78 16.10 4.46
N ARG A 97 -11.95 15.81 5.05
CA ARG A 97 -13.03 16.79 5.25
C ARG A 97 -13.37 17.58 3.97
N GLY A 98 -13.40 16.88 2.83
CA GLY A 98 -13.70 17.46 1.51
C GLY A 98 -12.54 18.17 0.83
N LYS A 99 -11.36 18.31 1.47
CA LYS A 99 -10.18 18.96 0.90
C LYS A 99 -9.17 17.95 0.39
N ARG A 100 -8.52 18.25 -0.73
CA ARG A 100 -7.47 17.43 -1.33
C ARG A 100 -6.10 17.86 -0.77
N HIS A 101 -5.42 16.95 -0.10
CA HIS A 101 -4.08 17.16 0.44
C HIS A 101 -3.06 16.33 -0.33
N PRO A 102 -1.99 16.93 -0.87
CA PRO A 102 -1.01 16.20 -1.68
C PRO A 102 -0.28 15.14 -0.86
N VAL A 103 -0.14 13.95 -1.44
CA VAL A 103 0.60 12.82 -0.85
C VAL A 103 1.55 12.23 -1.88
N ALA A 104 2.71 11.76 -1.42
CA ALA A 104 3.72 11.13 -2.25
C ALA A 104 3.90 9.66 -1.85
N ARG A 105 4.18 8.79 -2.83
CA ARG A 105 4.57 7.40 -2.56
C ARG A 105 5.87 7.38 -1.77
N ALA A 106 5.93 6.53 -0.76
CA ALA A 106 7.08 6.37 0.11
C ALA A 106 7.47 4.89 0.27
N PRO A 107 8.77 4.58 0.31
CA PRO A 107 9.23 3.23 0.56
C PRO A 107 8.83 2.77 1.97
N LEU A 108 8.57 1.46 2.09
CA LEU A 108 8.33 0.81 3.38
C LEU A 108 9.56 -0.02 3.79
N PRO A 109 9.92 -0.04 5.09
CA PRO A 109 9.29 0.70 6.19
C PRO A 109 9.59 2.21 6.13
N PHE A 110 8.68 3.04 6.64
CA PHE A 110 8.88 4.51 6.66
C PHE A 110 10.11 4.95 7.47
N VAL A 111 10.43 4.18 8.52
CA VAL A 111 11.63 4.34 9.35
C VAL A 111 12.42 3.04 9.29
N PRO A 112 13.74 3.06 9.04
CA PRO A 112 14.56 1.86 8.97
C PRO A 112 14.49 1.01 10.24
N LYS A 113 14.37 -0.31 10.07
CA LYS A 113 14.37 -1.28 11.17
C LYS A 113 15.79 -1.45 11.71
N ARG A 114 15.96 -1.42 13.04
CA ARG A 114 17.24 -1.65 13.74
C ARG A 114 17.20 -2.93 14.57
N TYR A 115 16.77 -4.03 13.96
CA TYR A 115 16.71 -5.31 14.66
C TYR A 115 18.13 -5.81 14.96
N ARG A 116 18.36 -6.27 16.20
CA ARG A 116 19.55 -7.04 16.54
C ARG A 116 19.49 -8.38 15.81
N ARG A 117 20.59 -8.77 15.20
CA ARG A 117 20.75 -10.05 14.51
C ARG A 117 21.67 -10.95 15.30
#